data_AF-A0A838VSZ5-F1
#
_entry.id   AF-A0A838VSZ5-F1
#
_cell.length_a   1.000
_cell.length_b   1.000
_cell.length_c   1.000
_cell.angle_alpha   90.00
_cell.angle_beta   90.00
_cell.angle_gamma   90.00
#
_symmetry.space_group_name_H-M   'P 1'
#
loop_
_entity.id
_entity.type
_entity.pdbx_description
1 polymer ?
#
loop_
_entity_poly.entity_id
_entity_poly.type
_entity_poly.pdbx_seq_one_letter_code
_entity_poly.pdbx_strand_id
1 'polypeptide(L)'
;ILIHQGPGINNQNSNPKARGEFPGSLGPKVFRLDQLPGTRGKKAPQGVSVKYSESSTQAVIKGAYLQVFGREVYEGQRQKYAEIKLENGEISIREFIRALAKSEVFRKMYWTSLYVMKSVEYIHRRLLGRPTYGRQETNKYFDICAKKGFYALVDSIIDSLEYSEAFGEDTVPYERYLTPGGVSQRSLRVGSIREDITSRIPKAETPRFIELGAVEQRSEPDVQSRVNQGVNKQRIQTKVFKLTAQIGDKVAVKTLIRAAYRQVFERDIEPYIVKNEFTVLESRLSNREITVKEFIEGIGCSKLYIKEFYTPYPNTKVIELGTKHFLGRAPQDQAEIRKYNQILASGGLRAFVSAMVSSMEYLQVFGEDVVPYRRFPTLPAANFPNTERLYNQLTKQNDDLVVPSFDTIKPRMDAAKMPMTGKAIASLTSRYADNEALARREVEPEYAELSRTVSSGIEGGIYRRRSARIYRVTPGADITEAKTAIYCQVLEITPEQIPAYSQPEKERQLQQGEISVREFVRFLASSSQYAERFLSSYPRSKALEFLFRHLLGRAPATVAEIQQYNQLLDQGVSSAINALIDSSEYAQYFGEDVVPYHRFPSLPAGNYLGSVKAAPDAL
;
A
#
# COMPACT_ATOMS: atom_id res chain seq x y z
N ILE A 1 0.23 48.92 -33.95
CA ILE A 1 -1.06 48.52 -33.30
C ILE A 1 -0.73 47.65 -32.11
N LEU A 2 -1.21 48.01 -30.92
CA LEU A 2 -0.99 47.26 -29.69
C LEU A 2 -2.22 46.39 -29.38
N ILE A 3 -1.96 45.17 -28.92
CA ILE A 3 -2.99 44.20 -28.54
C ILE A 3 -3.14 44.24 -27.03
N HIS A 4 -4.36 44.46 -26.54
CA HIS A 4 -4.65 44.50 -25.10
C HIS A 4 -4.45 43.11 -24.47
N GLN A 5 -3.78 43.05 -23.33
CA GLN A 5 -3.54 41.81 -22.58
C GLN A 5 -4.69 41.55 -21.62
N GLY A 6 -5.81 41.14 -22.20
CA GLY A 6 -7.08 40.89 -21.52
C GLY A 6 -8.20 40.84 -22.57
N PRO A 7 -9.45 41.15 -22.20
CA PRO A 7 -10.53 41.31 -23.16
C PRO A 7 -10.15 42.35 -24.23
N GLY A 8 -10.27 41.99 -25.51
CA GLY A 8 -9.90 42.88 -26.62
C GLY A 8 -10.77 44.16 -26.69
N ILE A 9 -11.99 44.11 -26.14
CA ILE A 9 -12.92 45.22 -26.03
C ILE A 9 -12.44 46.35 -25.10
N ASN A 10 -11.54 46.04 -24.15
CA ASN A 10 -11.00 47.00 -23.20
C ASN A 10 -9.75 47.73 -23.74
N ASN A 11 -9.54 47.69 -25.07
CA ASN A 11 -8.45 48.42 -25.70
C ASN A 11 -8.67 49.94 -25.56
N GLN A 12 -7.72 50.62 -24.94
CA GLN A 12 -7.79 52.03 -24.58
C GLN A 12 -7.82 52.98 -25.79
N ASN A 13 -7.53 52.47 -26.99
CA ASN A 13 -7.67 53.23 -28.22
C ASN A 13 -9.15 53.46 -28.59
N SER A 14 -10.01 52.46 -28.37
CA SER A 14 -11.45 52.54 -28.65
C SER A 14 -12.30 52.79 -27.40
N ASN A 15 -11.82 52.36 -26.22
CA ASN A 15 -12.49 52.57 -24.93
C ASN A 15 -11.53 53.19 -23.89
N PRO A 16 -11.30 54.51 -23.92
CA PRO A 16 -10.39 55.18 -22.98
C PRO A 16 -10.85 55.11 -21.51
N LYS A 17 -12.14 54.89 -21.25
CA LYS A 17 -12.68 54.77 -19.88
C LYS A 17 -12.27 53.47 -19.19
N ALA A 18 -11.85 52.45 -19.95
CA ALA A 18 -11.44 51.15 -19.43
C ALA A 18 -9.99 51.13 -18.87
N ARG A 19 -9.27 52.26 -18.81
CA ARG A 19 -7.86 52.30 -18.36
C ARG A 19 -7.65 51.76 -16.94
N GLY A 20 -8.58 52.03 -16.03
CA GLY A 20 -8.54 51.55 -14.64
C GLY A 20 -9.29 50.24 -14.41
N GLU A 21 -9.85 49.63 -15.46
CA GLU A 21 -10.57 48.36 -15.35
C GLU A 21 -9.58 47.19 -15.33
N PHE A 22 -9.77 46.25 -14.41
CA PHE A 22 -8.88 45.10 -14.30
C PHE A 22 -9.14 44.08 -15.41
N PRO A 23 -8.09 43.41 -15.92
CA PRO A 23 -8.21 42.55 -17.10
C PRO A 23 -8.85 41.17 -16.83
N GLY A 24 -9.32 40.91 -15.60
CA GLY A 24 -9.99 39.67 -15.21
C GLY A 24 -9.11 38.43 -15.36
N SER A 25 -9.72 37.28 -15.68
CA SER A 25 -9.02 36.00 -15.85
C SER A 25 -8.23 35.88 -17.17
N LEU A 26 -8.46 36.77 -18.13
CA LEU A 26 -7.81 36.75 -19.45
C LEU A 26 -6.48 37.54 -19.47
N GLY A 27 -6.19 38.32 -18.43
CA GLY A 27 -4.97 39.13 -18.33
C GLY A 27 -4.06 38.72 -17.17
N PRO A 28 -3.03 39.52 -16.86
CA PRO A 28 -2.13 39.26 -15.76
C PRO A 28 -2.82 39.42 -14.40
N LYS A 29 -2.30 38.72 -13.39
CA LYS A 29 -2.70 38.91 -12.00
C LYS A 29 -2.34 40.32 -11.54
N VAL A 30 -3.31 41.03 -10.97
CA VAL A 30 -3.14 42.38 -10.43
C VAL A 30 -2.88 42.30 -8.92
N PHE A 31 -1.88 43.04 -8.44
CA PHE A 31 -1.57 43.17 -7.02
C PHE A 31 -1.95 44.56 -6.54
N ARG A 32 -2.77 44.63 -5.49
CA ARG A 32 -3.24 45.87 -4.85
C ARG A 32 -2.87 45.89 -3.38
N LEU A 33 -2.49 47.06 -2.89
CA LEU A 33 -2.23 47.30 -1.49
C LEU A 33 -3.44 48.00 -0.86
N ASP A 34 -4.46 47.22 -0.51
CA ASP A 34 -5.74 47.75 0.01
C ASP A 34 -5.73 47.96 1.55
N GLN A 35 -4.65 47.57 2.25
CA GLN A 35 -4.58 47.56 3.72
C GLN A 35 -3.26 48.18 4.22
N LEU A 36 -3.28 49.49 4.49
CA LEU A 36 -2.23 50.16 5.28
C LEU A 36 -2.84 50.76 6.55
N PRO A 37 -2.15 50.67 7.71
CA PRO A 37 -2.64 51.19 8.99
C PRO A 37 -2.69 52.74 9.10
N GLY A 38 -2.47 53.49 8.01
CA GLY A 38 -2.37 54.96 8.03
C GLY A 38 -3.40 55.73 7.17
N THR A 39 -4.00 55.13 6.15
CA THR A 39 -4.95 55.82 5.24
C THR A 39 -6.40 55.54 5.63
N ARG A 40 -6.77 55.97 6.83
CA ARG A 40 -8.17 55.95 7.29
C ARG A 40 -8.95 57.08 6.61
N GLY A 41 -9.32 56.88 5.34
CA GLY A 41 -10.32 57.72 4.69
C GLY A 41 -11.64 57.66 5.46
N LYS A 42 -12.34 58.79 5.63
CA LYS A 42 -13.60 58.94 6.40
C LYS A 42 -14.78 58.03 6.00
N LYS A 43 -14.58 57.06 5.09
CA LYS A 43 -15.61 56.15 4.55
C LYS A 43 -15.16 54.68 4.43
N ALA A 44 -14.28 54.18 5.31
CA ALA A 44 -13.99 52.73 5.40
C ALA A 44 -14.77 52.08 6.56
N PRO A 45 -15.40 50.90 6.36
CA PRO A 45 -16.18 50.22 7.39
C PRO A 45 -15.27 49.79 8.56
N GLN A 46 -15.67 50.10 9.80
CA GLN A 46 -14.95 49.67 10.99
C GLN A 46 -15.08 48.15 11.18
N GLY A 47 -13.96 47.42 11.26
CA GLY A 47 -13.96 46.02 11.72
C GLY A 47 -13.03 45.02 11.02
N VAL A 48 -12.15 45.43 10.09
CA VAL A 48 -11.24 44.48 9.42
C VAL A 48 -9.93 44.32 10.22
N SER A 49 -9.65 43.09 10.67
CA SER A 49 -8.49 42.72 11.49
C SER A 49 -7.15 42.88 10.76
N VAL A 50 -6.17 43.49 11.43
CA VAL A 50 -4.80 43.81 10.95
C VAL A 50 -3.91 42.56 10.77
N LYS A 51 -4.31 41.40 11.32
CA LYS A 51 -3.48 40.18 11.40
C LYS A 51 -3.21 39.47 10.07
N TYR A 52 -3.93 39.79 8.99
CA TYR A 52 -3.70 39.20 7.66
C TYR A 52 -2.97 40.13 6.68
N SER A 53 -2.54 41.33 7.13
CA SER A 53 -1.98 42.34 6.23
C SER A 53 -0.51 42.09 5.87
N GLU A 54 0.34 41.60 6.77
CA GLU A 54 1.80 41.46 6.54
C GLU A 54 2.17 40.46 5.43
N SER A 55 1.46 39.33 5.35
CA SER A 55 1.69 38.35 4.26
C SER A 55 1.19 38.86 2.91
N SER A 56 0.15 39.70 2.92
CA SER A 56 -0.38 40.38 1.74
C SER A 56 0.54 41.51 1.27
N THR A 57 1.08 42.33 2.19
CA THR A 57 2.01 43.41 1.87
C THR A 57 3.33 42.87 1.33
N GLN A 58 3.87 41.80 1.91
CA GLN A 58 5.09 41.16 1.41
C GLN A 58 4.90 40.56 0.01
N ALA A 59 3.70 40.02 -0.30
CA ALA A 59 3.37 39.55 -1.64
C ALA A 59 3.29 40.71 -2.65
N VAL A 60 2.77 41.86 -2.24
CA VAL A 60 2.76 43.10 -3.05
C VAL A 60 4.18 43.62 -3.28
N ILE A 61 5.02 43.67 -2.25
CA ILE A 61 6.45 44.06 -2.36
C ILE A 61 7.15 43.15 -3.36
N LYS A 62 6.96 41.83 -3.21
CA LYS A 62 7.51 40.83 -4.14
C LYS A 62 7.01 41.06 -5.57
N GLY A 63 5.71 41.30 -5.75
CA GLY A 63 5.10 41.64 -7.04
C GLY A 63 5.70 42.90 -7.67
N ALA A 64 5.96 43.94 -6.87
CA ALA A 64 6.60 45.18 -7.32
C ALA A 64 8.04 44.97 -7.79
N TYR A 65 8.85 44.17 -7.08
CA TYR A 65 10.19 43.79 -7.54
C TYR A 65 10.15 42.99 -8.84
N LEU A 66 9.26 42.01 -8.94
CA LEU A 66 9.08 41.21 -10.16
C LEU A 66 8.63 42.07 -11.34
N GLN A 67 7.77 43.06 -11.11
CA GLN A 67 7.33 43.97 -12.16
C GLN A 67 8.49 44.87 -12.63
N VAL A 68 9.14 45.58 -11.69
CA VAL A 68 10.14 46.62 -11.99
C VAL A 68 11.43 46.02 -12.52
N PHE A 69 11.96 44.96 -11.88
CA PHE A 69 13.23 44.33 -12.24
C PHE A 69 13.08 43.06 -13.10
N GLY A 70 11.85 42.56 -13.31
CA GLY A 70 11.61 41.33 -14.08
C GLY A 70 12.04 40.03 -13.40
N ARG A 71 12.66 40.12 -12.21
CA ARG A 71 13.16 39.01 -11.40
C ARG A 71 13.27 39.44 -9.95
N GLU A 72 13.44 38.48 -9.05
CA GLU A 72 13.85 38.78 -7.67
C GLU A 72 15.29 39.33 -7.67
N VAL A 73 15.51 40.40 -6.90
CA VAL A 73 16.83 41.02 -6.72
C VAL A 73 17.63 40.27 -5.66
N TYR A 74 18.97 40.31 -5.76
CA TYR A 74 19.84 39.71 -4.74
C TYR A 74 19.66 40.41 -3.39
N GLU A 75 19.97 39.73 -2.29
CA GLU A 75 19.73 40.24 -0.93
C GLU A 75 20.38 41.60 -0.67
N GLY A 76 21.61 41.82 -1.15
CA GLY A 76 22.31 43.10 -1.05
C GLY A 76 21.81 44.20 -2.00
N GLN A 77 20.91 43.89 -2.92
CA GLN A 77 20.32 44.83 -3.88
C GLN A 77 18.89 45.28 -3.48
N ARG A 78 18.32 44.67 -2.44
CA ARG A 78 16.99 45.04 -1.91
C ARG A 78 17.03 46.43 -1.28
N GLN A 79 16.02 47.22 -1.58
CA GLN A 79 15.82 48.56 -1.02
C GLN A 79 15.07 48.47 0.32
N LYS A 80 15.71 47.91 1.35
CA LYS A 80 15.10 47.65 2.67
C LYS A 80 14.43 48.89 3.27
N TYR A 81 15.06 50.06 3.12
CA TYR A 81 14.49 51.32 3.63
C TYR A 81 13.16 51.69 2.95
N ALA A 82 13.05 51.48 1.63
CA ALA A 82 11.80 51.74 0.91
C ALA A 82 10.72 50.70 1.25
N GLU A 83 11.11 49.45 1.52
CA GLU A 83 10.20 48.39 1.98
C GLU A 83 9.58 48.76 3.33
N ILE A 84 10.42 49.13 4.32
CA ILE A 84 9.97 49.55 5.65
C ILE A 84 9.02 50.75 5.56
N LYS A 85 9.32 51.73 4.71
CA LYS A 85 8.43 52.88 4.49
C LYS A 85 7.07 52.51 3.91
N LEU A 86 7.05 51.55 2.99
CA LEU A 86 5.80 51.05 2.41
C LEU A 86 5.01 50.25 3.45
N GLU A 87 5.67 49.40 4.24
CA GLU A 87 5.06 48.62 5.32
C GLU A 87 4.46 49.52 6.41
N ASN A 88 5.15 50.59 6.78
CA ASN A 88 4.66 51.60 7.72
C ASN A 88 3.55 52.50 7.12
N GLY A 89 3.33 52.45 5.80
CA GLY A 89 2.38 53.29 5.09
C GLY A 89 2.80 54.76 4.95
N GLU A 90 4.09 55.06 5.09
CA GLU A 90 4.66 56.40 4.86
C GLU A 90 4.69 56.77 3.38
N ILE A 91 4.76 55.77 2.50
CA ILE A 91 4.75 55.93 1.05
C ILE A 91 3.68 55.04 0.40
N SER A 92 3.11 55.48 -0.72
CA SER A 92 2.18 54.70 -1.53
C SER A 92 2.91 53.72 -2.44
N ILE A 93 2.20 52.79 -3.10
CA ILE A 93 2.85 51.87 -4.05
C ILE A 93 3.48 52.64 -5.21
N ARG A 94 2.89 53.77 -5.61
CA ARG A 94 3.42 54.63 -6.65
C ARG A 94 4.80 55.18 -6.26
N GLU A 95 4.92 55.70 -5.05
CA GLU A 95 6.19 56.22 -4.54
C GLU A 95 7.20 55.12 -4.25
N PHE A 96 6.74 53.93 -3.87
CA PHE A 96 7.60 52.75 -3.78
C PHE A 96 8.16 52.34 -5.15
N ILE A 97 7.32 52.26 -6.19
CA ILE A 97 7.75 52.00 -7.58
C ILE A 97 8.70 53.09 -8.06
N ARG A 98 8.46 54.36 -7.72
CA ARG A 98 9.38 55.48 -8.00
C ARG A 98 10.74 55.26 -7.34
N ALA A 99 10.77 54.89 -6.07
CA ALA A 99 12.00 54.62 -5.33
C ALA A 99 12.78 53.44 -5.95
N LEU A 100 12.09 52.35 -6.32
CA LEU A 100 12.72 51.20 -7.00
C LEU A 100 13.28 51.58 -8.36
N ALA A 101 12.53 52.33 -9.18
CA ALA A 101 12.97 52.76 -10.50
C ALA A 101 14.13 53.78 -10.45
N LYS A 102 14.19 54.62 -9.41
CA LYS A 102 15.31 55.55 -9.19
C LYS A 102 16.54 54.92 -8.52
N SER A 103 16.46 53.65 -8.12
CA SER A 103 17.57 52.96 -7.47
C SER A 103 18.79 52.83 -8.40
N GLU A 104 19.99 52.77 -7.81
CA GLU A 104 21.21 52.51 -8.58
C GLU A 104 21.18 51.16 -9.29
N VAL A 105 20.56 50.15 -8.66
CA VAL A 105 20.43 48.80 -9.22
C VAL A 105 19.65 48.85 -10.54
N PHE A 106 18.52 49.56 -10.54
CA PHE A 106 17.69 49.72 -11.73
C PHE A 106 18.42 50.50 -12.83
N ARG A 107 19.10 51.59 -12.45
CA ARG A 107 19.91 52.40 -13.38
C ARG A 107 21.03 51.58 -14.03
N LYS A 108 21.78 50.80 -13.25
CA LYS A 108 22.85 49.93 -13.78
C LYS A 108 22.30 48.88 -14.75
N MET A 109 21.11 48.33 -14.45
CA MET A 109 20.49 47.27 -15.25
C MET A 109 19.89 47.74 -16.57
N TYR A 110 19.14 48.85 -16.56
CA TYR A 110 18.32 49.27 -17.71
C TYR A 110 18.68 50.62 -18.31
N TRP A 111 19.60 51.39 -17.71
CA TRP A 111 20.00 52.70 -18.23
C TRP A 111 21.46 52.71 -18.69
N THR A 112 22.40 52.28 -17.84
CA THR A 112 23.84 52.36 -18.15
C THR A 112 24.28 51.39 -19.24
N SER A 113 23.66 50.21 -19.31
CA SER A 113 24.03 49.11 -20.21
C SER A 113 23.38 49.17 -21.59
N LEU A 114 22.32 49.97 -21.75
CA LEU A 114 21.47 50.00 -22.93
C LEU A 114 21.60 51.33 -23.67
N TYR A 115 21.39 51.29 -24.99
CA TYR A 115 21.22 52.49 -25.79
C TYR A 115 20.03 53.31 -25.28
N VAL A 116 20.16 54.64 -25.19
CA VAL A 116 19.19 55.56 -24.56
C VAL A 116 17.75 55.26 -24.96
N MET A 117 17.45 55.06 -26.25
CA MET A 117 16.07 54.78 -26.66
C MET A 117 15.59 53.37 -26.35
N LYS A 118 16.50 52.38 -26.34
CA LYS A 118 16.17 51.04 -25.84
C LYS A 118 15.88 51.08 -24.34
N SER A 119 16.62 51.89 -23.58
CA SER A 119 16.38 52.14 -22.16
C SER A 119 15.00 52.75 -21.95
N VAL A 120 14.67 53.82 -22.68
CA VAL A 120 13.35 54.48 -22.63
C VAL A 120 12.23 53.48 -22.95
N GLU A 121 12.34 52.72 -24.03
CA GLU A 121 11.33 51.73 -24.42
C GLU A 121 11.13 50.66 -23.33
N TYR A 122 12.22 50.16 -22.76
CA TYR A 122 12.17 49.12 -21.73
C TYR A 122 11.57 49.64 -20.42
N ILE A 123 12.01 50.82 -19.97
CA ILE A 123 11.49 51.48 -18.75
C ILE A 123 10.00 51.78 -18.91
N HIS A 124 9.61 52.28 -20.08
CA HIS A 124 8.21 52.53 -20.41
C HIS A 124 7.36 51.26 -20.32
N ARG A 125 7.86 50.13 -20.82
CA ARG A 125 7.16 48.84 -20.70
C ARG A 125 7.04 48.36 -19.25
N ARG A 126 8.05 48.60 -18.42
CA ARG A 126 8.06 48.19 -17.00
C ARG A 126 7.13 49.04 -16.13
N LEU A 127 7.11 50.35 -16.35
CA LEU A 127 6.34 51.30 -15.52
C LEU A 127 4.90 51.47 -16.00
N LEU A 128 4.65 51.52 -17.32
CA LEU A 128 3.31 51.71 -17.88
C LEU A 128 2.64 50.43 -18.36
N GLY A 129 3.36 49.31 -18.38
CA GLY A 129 2.82 48.02 -18.83
C GLY A 129 2.60 47.91 -20.34
N ARG A 130 3.12 48.86 -21.13
CA ARG A 130 2.97 48.88 -22.59
C ARG A 130 4.20 49.44 -23.28
N PRO A 131 4.48 49.06 -24.54
CA PRO A 131 5.44 49.79 -25.36
C PRO A 131 4.91 51.19 -25.73
N THR A 132 5.80 52.04 -26.24
CA THR A 132 5.42 53.36 -26.76
C THR A 132 4.51 53.20 -27.99
N TYR A 133 3.59 54.15 -28.19
CA TYR A 133 2.65 54.11 -29.31
C TYR A 133 3.31 54.43 -30.65
N GLY A 134 4.28 55.34 -30.64
CA GLY A 134 4.94 55.81 -31.85
C GLY A 134 5.91 56.94 -31.57
N ARG A 135 6.43 57.53 -32.65
CA ARG A 135 7.60 58.40 -32.63
C ARG A 135 7.43 59.69 -31.81
N GLN A 136 6.22 60.25 -31.75
CA GLN A 136 5.96 61.47 -30.98
C GLN A 136 6.21 61.27 -29.48
N GLU A 137 5.73 60.15 -28.93
CA GLU A 137 5.93 59.77 -27.53
C GLU A 137 7.41 59.47 -27.25
N THR A 138 8.05 58.74 -28.17
CA THR A 138 9.47 58.42 -28.13
C THR A 138 10.35 59.69 -28.11
N ASN A 139 10.08 60.65 -28.99
CA ASN A 139 10.83 61.91 -29.07
C ASN A 139 10.65 62.76 -27.80
N LYS A 140 9.43 62.83 -27.26
CA LYS A 140 9.16 63.55 -26.00
C LYS A 140 10.04 63.03 -24.86
N TYR A 141 10.13 61.71 -24.69
CA TYR A 141 10.96 61.11 -23.65
C TYR A 141 12.46 61.25 -23.95
N PHE A 142 12.87 61.19 -25.22
CA PHE A 142 14.24 61.47 -25.63
C PHE A 142 14.68 62.89 -25.23
N ASP A 143 13.85 63.90 -25.49
CA ASP A 143 14.15 65.28 -25.14
C ASP A 143 14.28 65.48 -23.61
N ILE A 144 13.43 64.79 -22.83
CA ILE A 144 13.51 64.80 -21.36
C ILE A 144 14.82 64.16 -20.91
N CYS A 145 15.18 63.01 -21.48
CA CYS A 145 16.44 62.33 -21.20
C CYS A 145 17.66 63.19 -21.54
N ALA A 146 17.64 63.83 -22.71
CA ALA A 146 18.74 64.67 -23.20
C ALA A 146 18.94 65.92 -22.33
N LYS A 147 17.85 66.55 -21.87
CA LYS A 147 17.90 67.80 -21.11
C LYS A 147 18.05 67.60 -19.60
N LYS A 148 17.39 66.58 -19.03
CA LYS A 148 17.20 66.41 -17.58
C LYS A 148 17.71 65.06 -17.04
N GLY A 149 18.09 64.14 -17.93
CA GLY A 149 18.66 62.85 -17.55
C GLY A 149 17.63 61.81 -17.09
N PHE A 150 18.16 60.73 -16.50
CA PHE A 150 17.43 59.51 -16.15
C PHE A 150 16.32 59.71 -15.10
N TYR A 151 16.61 60.44 -14.01
CA TYR A 151 15.65 60.60 -12.92
C TYR A 151 14.37 61.34 -13.36
N ALA A 152 14.54 62.36 -14.22
CA ALA A 152 13.44 63.11 -14.78
C ALA A 152 12.57 62.28 -15.74
N LEU A 153 13.15 61.30 -16.43
CA LEU A 153 12.39 60.35 -17.25
C LEU A 153 11.43 59.54 -16.36
N VAL A 154 11.95 58.95 -15.27
CA VAL A 154 11.15 58.14 -14.33
C VAL A 154 10.01 58.98 -13.75
N ASP A 155 10.30 60.21 -13.32
CA ASP A 155 9.28 61.13 -12.81
C ASP A 155 8.22 61.44 -13.87
N SER A 156 8.64 61.78 -15.10
CA SER A 156 7.70 62.10 -16.17
C SER A 156 6.75 60.96 -16.54
N ILE A 157 7.15 59.70 -16.33
CA ILE A 157 6.33 58.52 -16.59
C ILE A 157 5.35 58.27 -15.43
N ILE A 158 5.83 58.34 -14.18
CA ILE A 158 5.02 58.06 -12.99
C ILE A 158 4.02 59.19 -12.71
N ASP A 159 4.40 60.44 -13.00
CA ASP A 159 3.54 61.63 -12.86
C ASP A 159 2.58 61.81 -14.04
N SER A 160 2.55 60.87 -14.99
CA SER A 160 1.64 60.92 -16.13
C SER A 160 0.20 60.64 -15.70
N LEU A 161 -0.75 61.28 -16.41
CA LEU A 161 -2.18 61.03 -16.21
C LEU A 161 -2.53 59.56 -16.49
N GLU A 162 -1.89 58.95 -17.49
CA GLU A 162 -2.11 57.54 -17.82
C GLU A 162 -1.71 56.60 -16.68
N TYR A 163 -0.58 56.86 -16.01
CA TYR A 163 -0.17 56.06 -14.86
C TYR A 163 -1.19 56.18 -13.73
N SER A 164 -1.67 57.40 -13.47
CA SER A 164 -2.66 57.67 -12.42
C SER A 164 -4.02 57.01 -12.70
N GLU A 165 -4.50 57.07 -13.94
CA GLU A 165 -5.76 56.44 -14.36
C GLU A 165 -5.69 54.91 -14.38
N ALA A 166 -4.53 54.33 -14.72
CA ALA A 166 -4.38 52.89 -14.88
C ALA A 166 -4.04 52.14 -13.58
N PHE A 167 -3.23 52.74 -12.71
CA PHE A 167 -2.70 52.07 -11.52
C PHE A 167 -3.01 52.80 -10.20
N GLY A 168 -3.42 54.07 -10.24
CA GLY A 168 -3.69 54.83 -9.02
C GLY A 168 -2.45 54.93 -8.11
N GLU A 169 -2.67 54.84 -6.80
CA GLU A 169 -1.62 54.90 -5.77
C GLU A 169 -1.45 53.58 -5.01
N ASP A 170 -2.27 52.59 -5.34
CA ASP A 170 -2.46 51.34 -4.59
C ASP A 170 -2.15 50.09 -5.43
N THR A 171 -2.11 50.20 -6.76
CA THR A 171 -1.92 49.05 -7.67
C THR A 171 -0.49 48.96 -8.21
N VAL A 172 0.11 47.77 -8.13
CA VAL A 172 1.39 47.49 -8.77
C VAL A 172 1.21 47.48 -10.29
N PRO A 173 2.08 48.16 -11.08
CA PRO A 173 2.00 48.10 -12.53
C PRO A 173 2.01 46.65 -13.06
N TYR A 174 1.30 46.40 -14.15
CA TYR A 174 1.22 45.09 -14.78
C TYR A 174 1.25 45.23 -16.31
N GLU A 175 1.52 44.13 -17.02
CA GLU A 175 1.58 44.12 -18.49
C GLU A 175 0.16 44.32 -19.08
N ARG A 176 -0.09 45.50 -19.66
CA ARG A 176 -1.39 45.90 -20.24
C ARG A 176 -1.48 45.66 -21.74
N TYR A 177 -0.37 45.78 -22.47
CA TYR A 177 -0.37 45.66 -23.92
C TYR A 177 0.83 44.88 -24.46
N LEU A 178 0.55 44.09 -25.49
CA LEU A 178 1.51 43.30 -26.26
C LEU A 178 1.60 43.79 -27.71
N THR A 179 2.73 43.48 -28.36
CA THR A 179 2.86 43.61 -29.81
C THR A 179 2.35 42.34 -30.49
N PRO A 180 1.94 42.39 -31.78
CA PRO A 180 1.55 41.19 -32.53
C PRO A 180 2.60 40.07 -32.50
N GLY A 181 3.88 40.44 -32.61
CA GLY A 181 4.99 39.49 -32.44
C GLY A 181 5.03 38.87 -31.04
N GLY A 182 4.80 39.67 -29.99
CA GLY A 182 4.73 39.17 -28.62
C GLY A 182 3.57 38.21 -28.38
N VAL A 183 2.41 38.45 -29.00
CA VAL A 183 1.24 37.54 -28.92
C VAL A 183 1.52 36.23 -29.66
N SER A 184 2.03 36.30 -30.89
CA SER A 184 2.38 35.13 -31.70
C SER A 184 3.31 34.17 -30.97
N GLN A 185 4.33 34.69 -30.29
CA GLN A 185 5.29 33.88 -29.52
C GLN A 185 4.66 33.17 -28.32
N ARG A 186 3.51 33.66 -27.81
CA ARG A 186 2.78 33.05 -26.69
C ARG A 186 1.72 32.06 -27.18
N SER A 187 0.97 32.40 -28.23
CA SER A 187 -0.23 31.67 -28.68
C SER A 187 -0.02 30.65 -29.79
N LEU A 188 1.06 30.73 -30.57
CA LEU A 188 1.33 29.81 -31.69
C LEU A 188 2.34 28.70 -31.33
N ARG A 189 2.43 28.32 -30.05
CA ARG A 189 3.29 27.21 -29.61
C ARG A 189 2.54 25.89 -29.75
N VAL A 190 3.25 24.83 -30.10
CA VAL A 190 2.69 23.46 -30.13
C VAL A 190 2.13 23.17 -28.73
N GLY A 191 0.81 22.95 -28.61
CA GLY A 191 0.09 22.80 -27.35
C GLY A 191 -0.72 24.01 -26.87
N SER A 192 -0.49 25.22 -27.39
CA SER A 192 -1.34 26.40 -27.15
C SER A 192 -2.14 26.85 -28.38
N ILE A 193 -1.89 26.24 -29.54
CA ILE A 193 -2.70 26.40 -30.75
C ILE A 193 -4.09 25.80 -30.48
N ARG A 194 -5.13 26.60 -30.74
CA ARG A 194 -6.52 26.13 -30.63
C ARG A 194 -6.76 25.00 -31.63
N GLU A 195 -7.30 23.89 -31.15
CA GLU A 195 -7.60 22.69 -31.95
C GLU A 195 -8.51 22.99 -33.15
N ASP A 196 -9.33 24.04 -33.04
CA ASP A 196 -10.25 24.50 -34.09
C ASP A 196 -9.56 25.08 -35.33
N ILE A 197 -8.30 25.50 -35.21
CA ILE A 197 -7.54 26.13 -36.32
C ILE A 197 -6.87 25.06 -37.19
N THR A 198 -6.58 23.89 -36.62
CA THR A 198 -6.07 22.75 -37.36
C THR A 198 -7.21 21.99 -38.01
N SER A 199 -7.21 21.88 -39.34
CA SER A 199 -8.08 20.96 -40.07
C SER A 199 -7.98 19.58 -39.44
N ARG A 200 -9.07 19.08 -38.85
CA ARG A 200 -9.13 17.76 -38.19
C ARG A 200 -8.66 16.71 -39.19
N ILE A 201 -7.43 16.24 -39.05
CA ILE A 201 -6.93 15.08 -39.78
C ILE A 201 -7.83 13.92 -39.31
N PRO A 202 -8.60 13.26 -40.20
CA PRO A 202 -9.42 12.13 -39.79
C PRO A 202 -8.50 11.08 -39.17
N LYS A 203 -8.74 10.75 -37.91
CA LYS A 203 -7.96 9.75 -37.18
C LYS A 203 -8.20 8.40 -37.87
N ALA A 204 -7.15 7.76 -38.38
CA ALA A 204 -7.27 6.45 -38.99
C ALA A 204 -7.81 5.45 -37.95
N GLU A 205 -8.95 4.82 -38.24
CA GLU A 205 -9.54 3.78 -37.39
C GLU A 205 -8.69 2.51 -37.49
N THR A 206 -8.35 1.92 -36.34
CA THR A 206 -7.63 0.65 -36.28
C THR A 206 -8.55 -0.48 -36.72
N PRO A 207 -8.11 -1.39 -37.61
CA PRO A 207 -8.94 -2.50 -38.03
C PRO A 207 -9.16 -3.50 -36.89
N ARG A 208 -10.38 -4.05 -36.79
CA ARG A 208 -10.84 -4.92 -35.68
C ARG A 208 -9.97 -6.13 -35.38
N PHE A 209 -9.33 -6.73 -36.38
CA PHE A 209 -8.43 -7.87 -36.14
C PHE A 209 -7.16 -7.48 -35.38
N ILE A 210 -6.70 -6.22 -35.54
CA ILE A 210 -5.59 -5.66 -34.77
C ILE A 210 -6.06 -5.42 -33.33
N GLU A 211 -7.28 -4.95 -33.12
CA GLU A 211 -7.85 -4.75 -31.77
C GLU A 211 -7.98 -6.07 -30.99
N LEU A 212 -8.43 -7.14 -31.65
CA LEU A 212 -8.55 -8.46 -31.04
C LEU A 212 -7.18 -9.09 -30.69
N GLY A 213 -6.13 -8.72 -31.42
CA GLY A 213 -4.76 -9.15 -31.18
C GLY A 213 -3.93 -8.16 -30.35
N ALA A 214 -4.47 -6.98 -30.06
CA ALA A 214 -3.74 -5.93 -29.37
C ALA A 214 -3.55 -6.30 -27.91
N VAL A 215 -2.32 -6.15 -27.45
CA VAL A 215 -1.94 -6.34 -26.06
C VAL A 215 -1.65 -4.97 -25.48
N GLU A 216 -2.24 -4.67 -24.33
CA GLU A 216 -1.96 -3.43 -23.60
C GLU A 216 -0.47 -3.31 -23.27
N GLN A 217 0.04 -2.09 -23.09
CA GLN A 217 1.40 -1.90 -22.60
C GLN A 217 1.51 -2.50 -21.19
N ARG A 218 2.33 -3.53 -21.05
CA ARG A 218 2.51 -4.27 -19.80
C ARG A 218 3.68 -3.72 -19.02
N SER A 219 3.53 -3.67 -17.70
CA SER A 219 4.64 -3.40 -16.80
C SER A 219 5.58 -4.61 -16.76
N GLU A 220 6.85 -4.38 -16.41
CA GLU A 220 7.84 -5.45 -16.31
C GLU A 220 7.40 -6.59 -15.33
N PRO A 221 6.81 -6.31 -14.15
CA PRO A 221 6.32 -7.37 -13.27
C PRO A 221 5.21 -8.24 -13.89
N ASP A 222 4.30 -7.66 -14.68
CA ASP A 222 3.26 -8.44 -15.40
C ASP A 222 3.88 -9.34 -16.47
N VAL A 223 4.88 -8.82 -17.20
CA VAL A 223 5.65 -9.63 -18.16
C VAL A 223 6.34 -10.79 -17.45
N GLN A 224 7.03 -10.53 -16.34
CA GLN A 224 7.73 -11.57 -15.57
C GLN A 224 6.77 -12.63 -15.01
N SER A 225 5.62 -12.22 -14.47
CA SER A 225 4.59 -13.15 -13.96
C SER A 225 4.10 -14.11 -15.05
N ARG A 226 3.82 -13.59 -16.25
CA ARG A 226 3.36 -14.38 -17.40
C ARG A 226 4.46 -15.26 -17.97
N VAL A 227 5.72 -14.82 -17.95
CA VAL A 227 6.86 -15.67 -18.36
C VAL A 227 7.04 -16.85 -17.40
N ASN A 228 6.76 -16.64 -16.11
CA ASN A 228 6.89 -17.64 -15.05
C ASN A 228 5.64 -18.53 -14.87
N GLN A 229 4.60 -18.34 -15.67
CA GLN A 229 3.37 -19.12 -15.56
C GLN A 229 3.59 -20.59 -15.99
N GLY A 230 2.90 -21.51 -15.31
CA GLY A 230 2.94 -22.95 -15.60
C GLY A 230 3.97 -23.72 -14.79
N VAL A 231 4.22 -24.97 -15.20
CA VAL A 231 5.24 -25.82 -14.57
C VAL A 231 6.63 -25.39 -15.02
N ASN A 232 7.61 -25.50 -14.12
CA ASN A 232 9.00 -25.09 -14.38
C ASN A 232 9.56 -25.73 -15.67
N LYS A 233 10.25 -24.91 -16.49
CA LYS A 233 10.93 -25.31 -17.74
C LYS A 233 11.94 -26.45 -17.54
N GLN A 234 12.43 -26.63 -16.31
CA GLN A 234 13.26 -27.78 -15.91
C GLN A 234 12.68 -29.12 -16.39
N ARG A 235 11.34 -29.27 -16.42
CA ARG A 235 10.67 -30.48 -16.94
C ARG A 235 11.10 -30.86 -18.36
N ILE A 236 11.33 -29.88 -19.24
CA ILE A 236 11.70 -30.11 -20.64
C ILE A 236 13.23 -30.12 -20.80
N GLN A 237 13.94 -29.47 -19.88
CA GLN A 237 15.41 -29.34 -19.91
C GLN A 237 16.14 -30.49 -19.20
N THR A 238 15.43 -31.41 -18.55
CA THR A 238 16.04 -32.52 -17.80
C THR A 238 16.62 -33.55 -18.77
N LYS A 239 17.92 -33.81 -18.68
CA LYS A 239 18.61 -34.83 -19.47
C LYS A 239 18.48 -36.21 -18.81
N VAL A 240 18.05 -37.20 -19.59
CA VAL A 240 17.95 -38.60 -19.14
C VAL A 240 19.21 -39.35 -19.55
N PHE A 241 19.84 -40.06 -18.61
CA PHE A 241 21.01 -40.90 -18.86
C PHE A 241 20.59 -42.36 -18.94
N LYS A 242 20.79 -42.97 -20.11
CA LYS A 242 20.47 -44.37 -20.40
C LYS A 242 21.70 -45.11 -20.90
N LEU A 243 21.93 -46.32 -20.39
CA LEU A 243 22.94 -47.23 -20.88
C LEU A 243 22.41 -47.98 -22.11
N THR A 244 22.78 -47.57 -23.31
CA THR A 244 22.41 -48.27 -24.55
C THR A 244 23.44 -49.32 -24.96
N ALA A 245 22.97 -50.52 -25.28
CA ALA A 245 23.80 -51.71 -25.58
C ALA A 245 24.85 -51.54 -26.70
N GLN A 246 24.62 -50.61 -27.63
CA GLN A 246 25.50 -50.39 -28.81
C GLN A 246 26.75 -49.54 -28.54
N ILE A 247 26.93 -49.03 -27.32
CA ILE A 247 28.00 -48.08 -27.03
C ILE A 247 29.13 -48.79 -26.25
N GLY A 248 30.23 -49.10 -26.94
CA GLY A 248 31.51 -49.50 -26.33
C GLY A 248 32.33 -48.32 -25.79
N ASP A 249 31.74 -47.12 -25.75
CA ASP A 249 32.39 -45.89 -25.30
C ASP A 249 32.49 -45.84 -23.76
N LYS A 250 33.72 -46.05 -23.26
CA LYS A 250 34.05 -45.94 -21.83
C LYS A 250 33.80 -44.53 -21.28
N VAL A 251 33.83 -43.48 -22.10
CA VAL A 251 33.60 -42.10 -21.66
C VAL A 251 32.12 -41.87 -21.35
N ALA A 252 31.23 -42.42 -22.17
CA ALA A 252 29.79 -42.38 -21.94
C ALA A 252 29.42 -43.11 -20.64
N VAL A 253 30.00 -44.29 -20.39
CA VAL A 253 29.77 -45.05 -19.15
C VAL A 253 30.26 -44.27 -17.92
N LYS A 254 31.45 -43.67 -17.96
CA LYS A 254 31.94 -42.80 -16.88
C LYS A 254 31.01 -41.62 -16.62
N THR A 255 30.46 -41.02 -17.69
CA THR A 255 29.50 -39.90 -17.57
C THR A 255 28.20 -40.36 -16.92
N LEU A 256 27.72 -41.56 -17.26
CA LEU A 256 26.54 -42.18 -16.66
C LEU A 256 26.77 -42.50 -15.18
N ILE A 257 27.93 -43.05 -14.82
CA ILE A 257 28.34 -43.30 -13.41
C ILE A 257 28.33 -41.99 -12.62
N ARG A 258 28.93 -40.92 -13.15
CA ARG A 258 28.89 -39.58 -12.54
C ARG A 258 27.47 -39.02 -12.41
N ALA A 259 26.58 -39.30 -13.37
CA ALA A 259 25.18 -38.92 -13.26
C ALA A 259 24.45 -39.70 -12.15
N ALA A 260 24.70 -41.00 -12.02
CA ALA A 260 24.14 -41.83 -10.96
C ALA A 260 24.61 -41.38 -9.56
N TYR A 261 25.87 -41.00 -9.43
CA TYR A 261 26.41 -40.42 -8.20
C TYR A 261 25.73 -39.11 -7.82
N ARG A 262 25.57 -38.18 -8.78
CA ARG A 262 24.86 -36.92 -8.53
C ARG A 262 23.38 -37.12 -8.21
N GLN A 263 22.75 -38.16 -8.76
CA GLN A 263 21.35 -38.46 -8.46
C GLN A 263 21.18 -39.04 -7.04
N VAL A 264 22.00 -40.02 -6.65
CA VAL A 264 21.85 -40.74 -5.38
C VAL A 264 22.44 -39.99 -4.19
N PHE A 265 23.53 -39.25 -4.41
CA PHE A 265 24.23 -38.51 -3.35
C PHE A 265 24.03 -36.99 -3.42
N GLU A 266 23.20 -36.52 -4.34
CA GLU A 266 22.90 -35.10 -4.61
C GLU A 266 24.11 -34.25 -5.04
N ARG A 267 25.32 -34.84 -5.16
CA ARG A 267 26.58 -34.16 -5.50
C ARG A 267 27.60 -35.11 -6.13
N ASP A 268 28.66 -34.55 -6.70
CA ASP A 268 29.82 -35.33 -7.14
C ASP A 268 30.60 -35.86 -5.93
N ILE A 269 31.02 -37.13 -6.03
CA ILE A 269 31.59 -37.88 -4.91
C ILE A 269 33.13 -37.72 -4.81
N GLU A 270 33.79 -37.46 -5.95
CA GLU A 270 35.25 -37.40 -6.10
C GLU A 270 35.98 -36.57 -5.02
N PRO A 271 35.47 -35.41 -4.57
CA PRO A 271 36.15 -34.62 -3.53
C PRO A 271 36.06 -35.19 -2.11
N TYR A 272 35.13 -36.12 -1.85
CA TYR A 272 34.72 -36.50 -0.49
C TYR A 272 35.06 -37.95 -0.12
N ILE A 273 35.61 -38.71 -1.07
CA ILE A 273 36.05 -40.08 -0.85
C ILE A 273 37.57 -40.13 -0.65
N VAL A 274 37.98 -40.65 0.50
CA VAL A 274 39.40 -40.93 0.82
C VAL A 274 39.84 -42.32 0.31
N LYS A 275 38.90 -43.25 0.10
CA LYS A 275 39.15 -44.63 -0.36
C LYS A 275 38.17 -45.02 -1.45
N ASN A 276 38.65 -45.57 -2.55
CA ASN A 276 37.87 -46.03 -3.71
C ASN A 276 36.82 -47.13 -3.42
N GLU A 277 35.77 -46.83 -2.64
CA GLU A 277 34.73 -47.76 -2.18
C GLU A 277 33.89 -48.35 -3.32
N PHE A 278 33.73 -47.63 -4.44
CA PHE A 278 32.86 -48.02 -5.55
C PHE A 278 33.57 -48.60 -6.77
N THR A 279 34.89 -48.74 -6.74
CA THR A 279 35.67 -49.21 -7.91
C THR A 279 35.21 -50.57 -8.45
N VAL A 280 34.79 -51.48 -7.57
CA VAL A 280 34.24 -52.79 -7.96
C VAL A 280 32.90 -52.66 -8.67
N LEU A 281 32.03 -51.75 -8.24
CA LEU A 281 30.74 -51.51 -8.90
C LEU A 281 30.93 -50.80 -10.25
N GLU A 282 31.86 -49.85 -10.31
CA GLU A 282 32.21 -49.15 -11.55
C GLU A 282 32.78 -50.10 -12.61
N SER A 283 33.70 -50.99 -12.22
CA SER A 283 34.27 -51.97 -13.14
C SER A 283 33.22 -52.97 -13.63
N ARG A 284 32.36 -53.48 -12.73
CA ARG A 284 31.25 -54.36 -13.09
C ARG A 284 30.28 -53.71 -14.07
N LEU A 285 29.90 -52.45 -13.83
CA LEU A 285 29.02 -51.72 -14.75
C LEU A 285 29.72 -51.46 -16.09
N SER A 286 31.02 -51.11 -16.08
CA SER A 286 31.81 -50.92 -17.30
C SER A 286 31.99 -52.21 -18.11
N ASN A 287 32.07 -53.36 -17.44
CA ASN A 287 32.15 -54.68 -18.07
C ASN A 287 30.77 -55.25 -18.43
N ARG A 288 29.68 -54.57 -18.07
CA ARG A 288 28.28 -55.02 -18.26
C ARG A 288 27.96 -56.31 -17.50
N GLU A 289 28.63 -56.53 -16.37
CA GLU A 289 28.33 -57.62 -15.44
C GLU A 289 27.09 -57.31 -14.59
N ILE A 290 26.77 -56.02 -14.43
CA ILE A 290 25.59 -55.54 -13.69
C ILE A 290 24.82 -54.50 -14.52
N THR A 291 23.53 -54.40 -14.26
CA THR A 291 22.64 -53.38 -14.84
C THR A 291 22.78 -52.03 -14.13
N VAL A 292 22.25 -50.94 -14.72
CA VAL A 292 22.21 -49.63 -14.04
C VAL A 292 21.35 -49.71 -12.77
N LYS A 293 20.26 -50.48 -12.81
CA LYS A 293 19.42 -50.76 -11.63
C LYS A 293 20.22 -51.41 -10.49
N GLU A 294 20.97 -52.47 -10.75
CA GLU A 294 21.80 -53.14 -9.75
C GLU A 294 22.94 -52.23 -9.26
N PHE A 295 23.49 -51.40 -10.14
CA PHE A 295 24.46 -50.38 -9.77
C PHE A 295 23.85 -49.36 -8.79
N ILE A 296 22.65 -48.85 -9.06
CA ILE A 296 21.90 -47.92 -8.19
C ILE A 296 21.58 -48.57 -6.83
N GLU A 297 21.17 -49.84 -6.82
CA GLU A 297 20.94 -50.60 -5.58
C GLU A 297 22.25 -50.77 -4.78
N GLY A 298 23.35 -51.10 -5.46
CA GLY A 298 24.67 -51.27 -4.86
C GLY A 298 25.19 -50.01 -4.18
N ILE A 299 25.05 -48.84 -4.83
CA ILE A 299 25.46 -47.55 -4.24
C ILE A 299 24.50 -47.09 -3.15
N GLY A 300 23.20 -47.37 -3.27
CA GLY A 300 22.19 -47.06 -2.25
C GLY A 300 22.33 -47.87 -0.96
N CYS A 301 22.91 -49.07 -1.04
CA CYS A 301 23.18 -49.93 0.12
C CYS A 301 24.58 -49.71 0.73
N SER A 302 25.32 -48.70 0.25
CA SER A 302 26.69 -48.45 0.67
C SER A 302 26.81 -47.85 2.07
N LYS A 303 27.97 -48.05 2.70
CA LYS A 303 28.31 -47.40 3.98
C LYS A 303 28.27 -45.87 3.87
N LEU A 304 28.64 -45.32 2.71
CA LEU A 304 28.60 -43.89 2.45
C LEU A 304 27.15 -43.36 2.44
N TYR A 305 26.23 -44.06 1.78
CA TYR A 305 24.82 -43.67 1.78
C TYR A 305 24.23 -43.71 3.19
N ILE A 306 24.58 -44.75 3.96
CA ILE A 306 24.19 -44.88 5.36
C ILE A 306 24.64 -43.65 6.16
N LYS A 307 25.91 -43.26 6.03
CA LYS A 307 26.49 -42.12 6.76
C LYS A 307 25.83 -40.78 6.40
N GLU A 308 25.48 -40.57 5.14
CA GLU A 308 24.97 -39.29 4.65
C GLU A 308 23.46 -39.13 4.82
N PHE A 309 22.68 -40.17 4.50
CA PHE A 309 21.22 -40.04 4.37
C PHE A 309 20.42 -40.95 5.29
N TYR A 310 21.07 -41.84 6.06
CA TYR A 310 20.40 -42.70 7.03
C TYR A 310 20.70 -42.32 8.49
N THR A 311 21.97 -42.27 8.89
CA THR A 311 22.35 -42.02 10.28
C THR A 311 21.96 -40.65 10.85
N PRO A 312 21.97 -39.53 10.09
CA PRO A 312 21.66 -38.23 10.67
C PRO A 312 20.17 -37.91 10.70
N TYR A 313 19.31 -38.76 10.12
CA TYR A 313 17.91 -38.42 9.86
C TYR A 313 16.93 -39.46 10.44
N PRO A 314 15.72 -39.04 10.89
CA PRO A 314 14.69 -39.98 11.32
C PRO A 314 14.14 -40.78 10.12
N ASN A 315 13.56 -41.96 10.38
CA ASN A 315 13.04 -42.85 9.34
C ASN A 315 12.07 -42.15 8.36
N THR A 316 11.24 -41.23 8.83
CA THR A 316 10.34 -40.45 7.96
C THR A 316 11.10 -39.61 6.93
N LYS A 317 12.17 -38.93 7.35
CA LYS A 317 13.04 -38.16 6.45
C LYS A 317 13.83 -39.08 5.52
N VAL A 318 14.27 -40.24 6.01
CA VAL A 318 14.92 -41.27 5.17
C VAL A 318 13.97 -41.73 4.06
N ILE A 319 12.67 -41.88 4.34
CA ILE A 319 11.66 -42.25 3.33
C ILE A 319 11.49 -41.14 2.29
N GLU A 320 11.40 -39.87 2.71
CA GLU A 320 11.35 -38.73 1.79
C GLU A 320 12.57 -38.68 0.87
N LEU A 321 13.78 -38.82 1.44
CA LEU A 321 15.04 -38.79 0.68
C LEU A 321 15.17 -40.03 -0.22
N GLY A 322 14.77 -41.21 0.25
CA GLY A 322 14.80 -42.43 -0.55
C GLY A 322 13.89 -42.33 -1.77
N THR A 323 12.64 -41.88 -1.59
CA THR A 323 11.71 -41.67 -2.71
C THR A 323 12.20 -40.59 -3.67
N LYS A 324 12.87 -39.53 -3.17
CA LYS A 324 13.55 -38.52 -3.99
C LYS A 324 14.69 -39.12 -4.83
N HIS A 325 15.59 -39.87 -4.21
CA HIS A 325 16.79 -40.40 -4.89
C HIS A 325 16.47 -41.52 -5.88
N PHE A 326 15.63 -42.48 -5.48
CA PHE A 326 15.38 -43.70 -6.25
C PHE A 326 14.14 -43.64 -7.13
N LEU A 327 13.09 -42.91 -6.74
CA LEU A 327 11.83 -42.85 -7.50
C LEU A 327 11.59 -41.49 -8.19
N GLY A 328 12.40 -40.48 -7.86
CA GLY A 328 12.32 -39.16 -8.50
C GLY A 328 11.15 -38.29 -8.05
N ARG A 329 10.53 -38.60 -6.90
CA ARG A 329 9.29 -37.97 -6.39
C ARG A 329 9.19 -38.00 -4.87
N ALA A 330 8.23 -37.27 -4.30
CA ALA A 330 7.84 -37.40 -2.90
C ALA A 330 7.01 -38.68 -2.62
N PRO A 331 6.80 -39.07 -1.35
CA PRO A 331 5.83 -40.09 -0.97
C PRO A 331 4.40 -39.70 -1.41
N GLN A 332 3.65 -40.67 -1.93
CA GLN A 332 2.31 -40.48 -2.51
C GLN A 332 1.23 -40.28 -1.44
N ASP A 333 1.23 -41.14 -0.42
CA ASP A 333 0.19 -41.19 0.60
C ASP A 333 0.70 -41.76 1.93
N GLN A 334 -0.18 -41.79 2.94
CA GLN A 334 0.13 -42.35 4.25
C GLN A 334 0.32 -43.87 4.24
N ALA A 335 -0.22 -44.58 3.23
CA ALA A 335 -0.04 -46.03 3.13
C ALA A 335 1.39 -46.37 2.70
N GLU A 336 1.96 -45.60 1.75
CA GLU A 336 3.33 -45.71 1.31
C GLU A 336 4.32 -45.40 2.45
N ILE A 337 4.08 -44.32 3.21
CA ILE A 337 4.92 -43.98 4.38
C ILE A 337 4.90 -45.11 5.42
N ARG A 338 3.72 -45.66 5.75
CA ARG A 338 3.61 -46.78 6.71
C ARG A 338 4.32 -48.04 6.20
N LYS A 339 4.13 -48.38 4.93
CA LYS A 339 4.78 -49.53 4.29
C LYS A 339 6.29 -49.43 4.40
N TYR A 340 6.88 -48.29 4.04
CA TYR A 340 8.32 -48.12 4.08
C TYR A 340 8.88 -47.98 5.50
N ASN A 341 8.14 -47.38 6.42
CA ASN A 341 8.54 -47.33 7.82
C ASN A 341 8.61 -48.74 8.44
N GLN A 342 7.65 -49.61 8.11
CA GLN A 342 7.68 -51.01 8.53
C GLN A 342 8.91 -51.76 7.98
N ILE A 343 9.21 -51.56 6.68
CA ILE A 343 10.38 -52.19 6.03
C ILE A 343 11.69 -51.70 6.67
N LEU A 344 11.81 -50.41 6.96
CA LEU A 344 12.97 -49.85 7.64
C LEU A 344 13.12 -50.41 9.06
N ALA A 345 12.02 -50.55 9.80
CA ALA A 345 12.03 -51.10 11.15
C ALA A 345 12.42 -52.59 11.18
N SER A 346 11.96 -53.40 10.21
CA SER A 346 12.22 -54.84 10.22
C SER A 346 13.50 -55.28 9.49
N GLY A 347 13.83 -54.62 8.38
CA GLY A 347 14.89 -55.06 7.45
C GLY A 347 16.02 -54.05 7.24
N GLY A 348 15.94 -52.88 7.88
CA GLY A 348 16.92 -51.80 7.76
C GLY A 348 16.97 -51.18 6.35
N LEU A 349 18.03 -50.40 6.10
CA LEU A 349 18.19 -49.64 4.86
C LEU A 349 18.26 -50.52 3.60
N ARG A 350 18.98 -51.66 3.66
CA ARG A 350 19.17 -52.53 2.50
C ARG A 350 17.84 -53.07 1.97
N ALA A 351 16.96 -53.52 2.86
CA ALA A 351 15.62 -53.97 2.48
C ALA A 351 14.77 -52.83 1.91
N PHE A 352 14.89 -51.63 2.49
CA PHE A 352 14.18 -50.43 2.02
C PHE A 352 14.59 -50.01 0.60
N VAL A 353 15.89 -49.94 0.30
CA VAL A 353 16.39 -49.60 -1.04
C VAL A 353 15.97 -50.67 -2.05
N SER A 354 16.16 -51.95 -1.72
CA SER A 354 15.75 -53.06 -2.58
C SER A 354 14.24 -53.03 -2.86
N ALA A 355 13.40 -52.72 -1.88
CA ALA A 355 11.94 -52.59 -2.05
C ALA A 355 11.52 -51.43 -2.98
N MET A 356 12.30 -50.34 -3.06
CA MET A 356 12.04 -49.24 -3.99
C MET A 356 12.51 -49.58 -5.41
N VAL A 357 13.74 -50.10 -5.55
CA VAL A 357 14.35 -50.40 -6.85
C VAL A 357 13.69 -51.60 -7.54
N SER A 358 13.17 -52.56 -6.76
CA SER A 358 12.36 -53.69 -7.27
C SER A 358 10.88 -53.36 -7.48
N SER A 359 10.44 -52.14 -7.18
CA SER A 359 9.04 -51.75 -7.36
C SER A 359 8.64 -51.75 -8.84
N MET A 360 7.37 -52.08 -9.11
CA MET A 360 6.82 -52.00 -10.47
C MET A 360 6.90 -50.59 -11.04
N GLU A 361 6.77 -49.57 -10.20
CA GLU A 361 6.92 -48.18 -10.61
C GLU A 361 8.34 -47.87 -11.13
N TYR A 362 9.38 -48.32 -10.41
CA TYR A 362 10.76 -48.13 -10.84
C TYR A 362 10.99 -48.77 -12.21
N LEU A 363 10.51 -50.00 -12.40
CA LEU A 363 10.63 -50.73 -13.66
C LEU A 363 9.87 -50.05 -14.81
N GLN A 364 8.68 -49.53 -14.57
CA GLN A 364 7.88 -48.84 -15.60
C GLN A 364 8.49 -47.52 -16.05
N VAL A 365 9.13 -46.78 -15.12
CA VAL A 365 9.63 -45.43 -15.40
C VAL A 365 11.08 -45.45 -15.89
N PHE A 366 11.94 -46.23 -15.22
CA PHE A 366 13.38 -46.25 -15.49
C PHE A 366 13.82 -47.55 -16.18
N GLY A 367 13.13 -48.67 -15.93
CA GLY A 367 13.59 -49.98 -16.38
C GLY A 367 14.92 -50.36 -15.70
N GLU A 368 15.80 -51.03 -16.44
CA GLU A 368 17.08 -51.53 -15.89
C GLU A 368 18.31 -50.70 -16.31
N ASP A 369 18.15 -49.85 -17.32
CA ASP A 369 19.25 -49.15 -18.00
C ASP A 369 19.27 -47.63 -17.76
N VAL A 370 18.26 -47.07 -17.11
CA VAL A 370 18.12 -45.61 -16.95
C VAL A 370 18.46 -45.20 -15.52
N VAL A 371 19.26 -44.15 -15.39
CA VAL A 371 19.53 -43.51 -14.09
C VAL A 371 18.27 -42.74 -13.66
N PRO A 372 17.82 -42.88 -12.39
CA PRO A 372 16.69 -42.11 -11.88
C PRO A 372 16.88 -40.60 -12.09
N TYR A 373 15.79 -39.88 -12.31
CA TYR A 373 15.79 -38.44 -12.54
C TYR A 373 14.57 -37.78 -11.89
N ARG A 374 14.64 -36.45 -11.67
CA ARG A 374 13.53 -35.66 -11.13
C ARG A 374 12.30 -35.78 -12.02
N ARG A 375 11.19 -36.26 -11.47
CA ARG A 375 9.90 -36.35 -12.15
C ARG A 375 8.99 -35.21 -11.72
N PHE A 376 7.99 -34.92 -12.56
CA PHE A 376 6.95 -33.93 -12.30
C PHE A 376 5.58 -34.65 -12.27
N PRO A 377 5.27 -35.39 -11.19
CA PRO A 377 4.03 -36.16 -11.09
C PRO A 377 2.81 -35.24 -11.04
N THR A 378 1.72 -35.61 -11.73
CA THR A 378 0.46 -34.84 -11.72
C THR A 378 -0.58 -35.42 -10.76
N LEU A 379 -0.59 -36.74 -10.61
CA LEU A 379 -1.45 -37.48 -9.70
C LEU A 379 -0.55 -38.32 -8.78
N PRO A 380 -0.83 -38.40 -7.45
CA PRO A 380 -1.87 -37.70 -6.68
C PRO A 380 -1.64 -36.18 -6.52
N ALA A 381 -2.68 -35.41 -6.16
CA ALA A 381 -2.67 -33.93 -6.14
C ALA A 381 -1.59 -33.31 -5.24
N ALA A 382 -1.28 -33.91 -4.09
CA ALA A 382 -0.24 -33.43 -3.18
C ALA A 382 1.19 -33.76 -3.65
N ASN A 383 1.34 -34.67 -4.63
CA ASN A 383 2.65 -35.18 -5.02
C ASN A 383 3.47 -34.13 -5.80
N PHE A 384 2.83 -33.34 -6.67
CA PHE A 384 3.49 -32.25 -7.38
C PHE A 384 4.11 -31.21 -6.44
N PRO A 385 3.35 -30.54 -5.54
CA PRO A 385 3.90 -29.51 -4.66
C PRO A 385 4.93 -30.08 -3.66
N ASN A 386 4.73 -31.30 -3.17
CA ASN A 386 5.70 -31.94 -2.26
C ASN A 386 7.02 -32.24 -2.97
N THR A 387 6.96 -32.74 -4.21
CA THR A 387 8.15 -33.00 -5.02
C THR A 387 8.87 -31.69 -5.37
N GLU A 388 8.14 -30.63 -5.72
CA GLU A 388 8.72 -29.30 -5.93
C GLU A 388 9.47 -28.80 -4.69
N ARG A 389 8.88 -28.92 -3.49
CA ARG A 389 9.54 -28.54 -2.24
C ARG A 389 10.83 -29.34 -2.02
N LEU A 390 10.80 -30.67 -2.20
CA LEU A 390 11.97 -31.53 -1.98
C LEU A 390 13.14 -31.24 -2.92
N TYR A 391 12.88 -30.91 -4.18
CA TYR A 391 13.94 -30.64 -5.17
C TYR A 391 14.41 -29.18 -5.18
N ASN A 392 13.60 -28.25 -4.66
CA ASN A 392 14.01 -26.86 -4.50
C ASN A 392 14.76 -26.62 -3.18
N GLN A 393 14.76 -27.60 -2.27
CA GLN A 393 15.62 -27.61 -1.08
C GLN A 393 17.03 -28.12 -1.42
N LEU A 394 18.05 -27.36 -0.99
CA LEU A 394 19.46 -27.76 -1.12
C LEU A 394 19.84 -28.79 -0.04
N THR A 395 20.86 -29.58 -0.32
CA THR A 395 21.40 -30.56 0.63
C THR A 395 21.80 -29.86 1.94
N LYS A 396 21.26 -30.34 3.07
CA LYS A 396 21.49 -29.78 4.42
C LYS A 396 21.08 -28.31 4.58
N GLN A 397 20.11 -27.82 3.79
CA GLN A 397 19.56 -26.48 3.96
C GLN A 397 18.82 -26.31 5.31
N ASN A 398 18.03 -27.31 5.70
CA ASN A 398 17.31 -27.39 6.96
C ASN A 398 16.99 -28.85 7.31
N ASP A 399 16.68 -29.10 8.59
CA ASP A 399 16.37 -30.44 9.11
C ASP A 399 14.86 -30.76 9.09
N ASP A 400 14.04 -29.85 8.57
CA ASP A 400 12.58 -29.98 8.54
C ASP A 400 12.10 -31.11 7.61
N LEU A 401 11.06 -31.82 8.04
CA LEU A 401 10.35 -32.81 7.22
C LEU A 401 9.41 -32.11 6.23
N VAL A 402 9.46 -32.47 4.96
CA VAL A 402 8.55 -31.90 3.94
C VAL A 402 7.19 -32.58 3.97
N VAL A 403 7.17 -33.88 4.24
CA VAL A 403 6.01 -34.76 4.29
C VAL A 403 6.08 -35.63 5.55
N PRO A 404 5.83 -35.05 6.75
CA PRO A 404 5.90 -35.82 8.00
C PRO A 404 4.83 -36.91 8.06
N SER A 405 3.59 -36.56 7.69
CA SER A 405 2.45 -37.47 7.54
C SER A 405 1.35 -36.77 6.76
N PHE A 406 0.35 -37.51 6.28
CA PHE A 406 -0.86 -36.94 5.71
C PHE A 406 -1.94 -36.81 6.77
N ASP A 407 -2.73 -35.74 6.69
CA ASP A 407 -3.86 -35.51 7.58
C ASP A 407 -4.85 -36.68 7.56
N THR A 408 -5.36 -37.02 8.74
CA THR A 408 -6.35 -38.10 8.86
C THR A 408 -7.67 -37.68 8.20
N ILE A 409 -8.07 -38.43 7.18
CA ILE A 409 -9.35 -38.21 6.51
C ILE A 409 -10.41 -38.96 7.31
N LYS A 410 -11.43 -38.26 7.80
CA LYS A 410 -12.60 -38.90 8.39
C LYS A 410 -13.31 -39.71 7.30
N PRO A 411 -13.57 -41.01 7.50
CA PRO A 411 -14.28 -41.80 6.50
C PRO A 411 -15.68 -41.19 6.26
N ARG A 412 -16.07 -41.09 5.00
CA ARG A 412 -17.38 -40.52 4.60
C ARG A 412 -18.57 -41.31 5.14
N MET A 413 -18.34 -42.56 5.55
CA MET A 413 -19.33 -43.45 6.13
C MET A 413 -18.76 -44.02 7.42
N ASP A 414 -19.61 -44.11 8.44
CA ASP A 414 -19.28 -44.74 9.71
C ASP A 414 -19.00 -46.24 9.47
N ALA A 415 -17.78 -46.69 9.77
CA ALA A 415 -17.35 -48.06 9.49
C ALA A 415 -18.20 -49.12 10.21
N ALA A 416 -18.90 -48.73 11.28
CA ALA A 416 -19.88 -49.55 12.00
C ALA A 416 -21.16 -49.84 11.20
N LYS A 417 -21.51 -49.00 10.21
CA LYS A 417 -22.74 -49.13 9.41
C LYS A 417 -22.54 -49.88 8.09
N MET A 418 -21.32 -50.27 7.76
CA MET A 418 -21.03 -51.05 6.56
C MET A 418 -21.15 -52.57 6.85
N PRO A 419 -21.90 -53.34 6.03
CA PRO A 419 -22.28 -54.72 6.33
C PRO A 419 -21.11 -55.73 6.36
N MET A 420 -19.99 -55.41 5.71
CA MET A 420 -18.80 -56.29 5.65
C MET A 420 -17.76 -55.94 6.72
N THR A 421 -17.60 -54.65 7.07
CA THR A 421 -16.65 -54.21 8.11
C THR A 421 -17.20 -54.44 9.51
N GLY A 422 -18.51 -54.30 9.74
CA GLY A 422 -19.12 -54.64 11.03
C GLY A 422 -18.90 -56.12 11.40
N LYS A 423 -18.98 -57.03 10.42
CA LYS A 423 -18.68 -58.46 10.61
C LYS A 423 -17.18 -58.73 10.83
N ALA A 424 -16.31 -58.04 10.09
CA ALA A 424 -14.86 -58.18 10.26
C ALA A 424 -14.38 -57.66 11.62
N ILE A 425 -14.91 -56.50 12.06
CA ILE A 425 -14.63 -55.93 13.38
C ILE A 425 -15.15 -56.87 14.47
N ALA A 426 -16.39 -57.35 14.39
CA ALA A 426 -16.93 -58.33 15.34
C ALA A 426 -16.09 -59.62 15.40
N SER A 427 -15.60 -60.11 14.25
CA SER A 427 -14.74 -61.30 14.17
C SER A 427 -13.32 -61.08 14.73
N LEU A 428 -12.81 -59.85 14.65
CA LEU A 428 -11.54 -59.46 15.28
C LEU A 428 -11.72 -59.31 16.78
N THR A 429 -12.78 -58.62 17.23
CA THR A 429 -13.10 -58.47 18.66
C THR A 429 -13.30 -59.81 19.34
N SER A 430 -13.93 -60.79 18.69
CA SER A 430 -14.02 -62.16 19.23
C SER A 430 -12.67 -62.88 19.32
N ARG A 431 -11.76 -62.67 18.35
CA ARG A 431 -10.39 -63.22 18.41
C ARG A 431 -9.51 -62.59 19.48
N TYR A 432 -9.80 -61.34 19.87
CA TYR A 432 -9.11 -60.66 20.97
C TYR A 432 -9.71 -60.99 22.34
N ALA A 433 -11.01 -61.27 22.42
CA ALA A 433 -11.67 -61.69 23.67
C ALA A 433 -11.12 -63.02 24.21
N ASP A 434 -10.71 -63.95 23.33
CA ASP A 434 -10.15 -65.24 23.75
C ASP A 434 -8.72 -65.14 24.32
N ASN A 435 -8.01 -64.03 24.10
CA ASN A 435 -6.61 -63.84 24.54
C ASN A 435 -6.48 -62.88 25.74
N GLU A 436 -7.59 -62.42 26.30
CA GLU A 436 -7.63 -61.37 27.33
C GLU A 436 -7.13 -61.83 28.73
N ALA A 437 -6.85 -63.12 28.91
CA ALA A 437 -6.38 -63.67 30.19
C ALA A 437 -4.85 -63.61 30.40
N LEU A 438 -4.04 -63.26 29.39
CA LEU A 438 -2.56 -63.37 29.47
C LEU A 438 -1.78 -62.05 29.33
N ALA A 439 -2.43 -60.92 29.03
CA ALA A 439 -1.75 -59.66 28.72
C ALA A 439 -1.92 -58.54 29.77
N ARG A 440 -2.29 -58.85 31.03
CA ARG A 440 -2.27 -57.89 32.15
C ARG A 440 -0.90 -57.77 32.83
N ARG A 441 0.17 -57.77 32.05
CA ARG A 441 1.50 -57.36 32.47
C ARG A 441 2.19 -56.75 31.26
N GLU A 442 2.13 -55.43 31.16
CA GLU A 442 3.24 -54.54 30.77
C GLU A 442 2.71 -53.12 30.63
N VAL A 443 3.01 -52.33 31.66
CA VAL A 443 3.15 -50.87 31.76
C VAL A 443 2.80 -50.08 30.47
N GLU A 444 1.66 -49.39 30.48
CA GLU A 444 1.49 -48.20 29.65
C GLU A 444 2.37 -47.07 30.21
N PRO A 445 3.26 -46.45 29.42
CA PRO A 445 3.99 -45.29 29.89
C PRO A 445 3.08 -44.05 29.89
N GLU A 446 2.92 -43.50 31.09
CA GLU A 446 2.21 -42.28 31.49
C GLU A 446 2.87 -41.00 30.94
N TYR A 447 3.09 -40.90 29.62
CA TYR A 447 3.70 -39.71 28.98
C TYR A 447 2.97 -39.22 27.72
N ALA A 448 1.76 -39.72 27.42
CA ALA A 448 1.03 -39.37 26.20
C ALA A 448 0.07 -38.17 26.32
N GLU A 449 -0.17 -37.60 27.50
CA GLU A 449 -1.20 -36.57 27.67
C GLU A 449 -0.68 -35.13 27.88
N LEU A 450 0.63 -34.94 28.01
CA LEU A 450 1.23 -33.62 28.27
C LEU A 450 1.82 -32.91 27.03
N SER A 451 1.64 -33.47 25.84
CA SER A 451 1.97 -32.79 24.56
C SER A 451 0.73 -32.54 23.71
N ARG A 452 -0.25 -31.82 24.27
CA ARG A 452 -1.09 -30.93 23.46
C ARG A 452 -0.44 -29.56 23.47
N THR A 453 0.52 -29.37 22.57
CA THR A 453 1.12 -28.07 22.35
C THR A 453 0.05 -27.11 21.84
N VAL A 454 -0.36 -26.20 22.71
CA VAL A 454 -0.64 -24.82 22.31
C VAL A 454 0.68 -24.28 21.76
N SER A 455 0.90 -24.45 20.46
CA SER A 455 1.96 -23.80 19.72
C SER A 455 1.41 -22.51 19.13
N SER A 456 1.99 -21.41 19.59
CA SER A 456 1.93 -20.08 19.01
C SER A 456 2.46 -20.15 17.58
N GLY A 457 1.54 -20.19 16.61
CA GLY A 457 1.79 -19.85 15.21
C GLY A 457 1.13 -18.52 14.91
N ILE A 458 1.93 -17.45 14.88
CA ILE A 458 1.58 -16.17 14.28
C ILE A 458 1.62 -16.40 12.77
N GLU A 459 0.45 -16.54 12.15
CA GLU A 459 0.08 -15.98 10.84
C GLU A 459 -1.33 -16.45 10.46
N GLY A 460 -2.23 -15.49 10.22
CA GLY A 460 -3.42 -15.70 9.39
C GLY A 460 -4.60 -16.49 9.98
N GLY A 461 -5.07 -16.16 11.18
CA GLY A 461 -6.33 -16.71 11.68
C GLY A 461 -6.94 -15.81 12.76
N ILE A 462 -8.18 -15.36 12.52
CA ILE A 462 -9.02 -14.55 13.41
C ILE A 462 -8.71 -14.88 14.87
N TYR A 463 -8.23 -13.88 15.64
CA TYR A 463 -7.99 -13.99 17.08
C TYR A 463 -9.04 -14.89 17.70
N ARG A 464 -8.61 -15.97 18.39
CA ARG A 464 -9.49 -16.82 19.21
C ARG A 464 -10.47 -15.90 19.93
N ARG A 465 -11.74 -15.94 19.50
CA ARG A 465 -12.81 -15.11 20.03
C ARG A 465 -12.92 -15.43 21.52
N ARG A 466 -12.30 -14.62 22.38
CA ARG A 466 -12.60 -14.64 23.80
C ARG A 466 -14.05 -14.18 23.89
N SER A 467 -14.92 -14.97 24.51
CA SER A 467 -16.29 -14.56 24.77
C SER A 467 -16.26 -13.25 25.57
N ALA A 468 -16.87 -12.19 25.03
CA ALA A 468 -16.99 -10.93 25.76
C ALA A 468 -17.89 -11.17 26.98
N ARG A 469 -17.43 -10.77 28.18
CA ARG A 469 -18.26 -10.79 29.39
C ARG A 469 -19.23 -9.62 29.30
N ILE A 470 -20.52 -9.90 29.24
CA ILE A 470 -21.59 -8.90 29.11
C ILE A 470 -22.08 -8.54 30.51
N TYR A 471 -22.08 -7.25 30.83
CA TYR A 471 -22.57 -6.73 32.09
C TYR A 471 -23.98 -6.18 31.90
N ARG A 472 -24.94 -6.74 32.62
CA ARG A 472 -26.33 -6.30 32.65
C ARG A 472 -26.68 -5.87 34.08
N VAL A 473 -27.16 -4.64 34.24
CA VAL A 473 -27.59 -4.11 35.53
C VAL A 473 -29.04 -4.51 35.75
N THR A 474 -29.30 -5.28 36.80
CA THR A 474 -30.65 -5.59 37.26
C THR A 474 -30.95 -4.83 38.55
N PRO A 475 -32.20 -4.38 38.79
CA PRO A 475 -32.57 -3.67 40.02
C PRO A 475 -32.20 -4.49 41.27
N GLY A 476 -31.37 -3.92 42.15
CA GLY A 476 -30.95 -4.55 43.41
C GLY A 476 -29.68 -5.43 43.36
N ALA A 477 -29.01 -5.55 42.21
CA ALA A 477 -27.71 -6.23 42.10
C ALA A 477 -26.53 -5.31 42.46
N ASP A 478 -25.38 -5.88 42.79
CA ASP A 478 -24.14 -5.11 42.99
C ASP A 478 -23.65 -4.54 41.65
N ILE A 479 -23.55 -3.21 41.58
CA ILE A 479 -23.23 -2.44 40.35
C ILE A 479 -21.73 -2.16 40.26
N THR A 480 -20.91 -2.55 41.23
CA THR A 480 -19.46 -2.29 41.24
C THR A 480 -18.75 -2.77 39.97
N GLU A 481 -19.00 -4.01 39.53
CA GLU A 481 -18.41 -4.56 38.30
C GLU A 481 -18.99 -3.89 37.04
N ALA A 482 -20.30 -3.61 37.00
CA ALA A 482 -20.91 -2.93 35.86
C ALA A 482 -20.42 -1.48 35.71
N LYS A 483 -20.26 -0.76 36.83
CA LYS A 483 -19.67 0.58 36.87
C LYS A 483 -18.27 0.58 36.27
N THR A 484 -17.41 -0.32 36.75
CA THR A 484 -16.04 -0.43 36.25
C THR A 484 -16.02 -0.76 34.75
N ALA A 485 -16.91 -1.65 34.29
CA ALA A 485 -17.07 -1.95 32.86
C ALA A 485 -17.51 -0.73 32.04
N ILE A 486 -18.44 0.10 32.53
CA ILE A 486 -18.90 1.31 31.82
C ILE A 486 -17.75 2.31 31.65
N TYR A 487 -17.01 2.57 32.72
CA TYR A 487 -15.87 3.49 32.68
C TYR A 487 -14.75 2.98 31.76
N CYS A 488 -14.43 1.69 31.84
CA CYS A 488 -13.45 1.06 30.94
C CYS A 488 -13.88 1.12 29.48
N GLN A 489 -15.18 0.96 29.19
CA GLN A 489 -15.70 0.95 27.82
C GLN A 489 -15.77 2.36 27.22
N VAL A 490 -16.33 3.32 27.95
CA VAL A 490 -16.61 4.68 27.42
C VAL A 490 -15.36 5.56 27.47
N LEU A 491 -14.56 5.50 28.55
CA LEU A 491 -13.38 6.35 28.70
C LEU A 491 -12.04 5.65 28.39
N GLU A 492 -12.04 4.35 28.12
CA GLU A 492 -10.81 3.54 27.93
C GLU A 492 -9.77 3.76 29.02
N ILE A 493 -10.25 3.78 30.27
CA ILE A 493 -9.40 3.89 31.45
C ILE A 493 -9.22 2.52 32.10
N THR A 494 -8.08 2.33 32.76
CA THR A 494 -7.87 1.15 33.60
C THR A 494 -8.66 1.30 34.91
N PRO A 495 -9.02 0.19 35.60
CA PRO A 495 -9.75 0.25 36.86
C PRO A 495 -9.10 1.15 37.93
N GLU A 496 -7.77 1.24 37.93
CA GLU A 496 -6.99 2.07 38.85
C GLU A 496 -7.19 3.58 38.66
N GLN A 497 -7.54 4.01 37.45
CA GLN A 497 -7.72 5.42 37.10
C GLN A 497 -9.14 5.93 37.38
N ILE A 498 -10.10 5.03 37.63
CA ILE A 498 -11.52 5.37 37.81
C ILE A 498 -11.77 6.41 38.91
N PRO A 499 -11.10 6.41 40.08
CA PRO A 499 -11.35 7.41 41.12
C PRO A 499 -11.17 8.87 40.66
N ALA A 500 -10.32 9.13 39.67
CA ALA A 500 -10.10 10.48 39.12
C ALA A 500 -11.22 10.96 38.18
N TYR A 501 -12.03 10.02 37.64
CA TYR A 501 -13.11 10.29 36.69
C TYR A 501 -14.50 9.89 37.24
N SER A 502 -14.55 9.50 38.51
CA SER A 502 -15.75 9.05 39.21
C SER A 502 -16.74 10.20 39.35
N GLN A 503 -18.02 9.91 39.11
CA GLN A 503 -19.11 10.88 39.15
C GLN A 503 -20.11 10.44 40.21
N PRO A 504 -19.87 10.76 41.50
CA PRO A 504 -20.52 10.10 42.63
C PRO A 504 -22.04 10.30 42.67
N GLU A 505 -22.54 11.47 42.22
CA GLU A 505 -23.98 11.73 42.16
C GLU A 505 -24.68 10.82 41.15
N LYS A 506 -24.10 10.69 39.95
CA LYS A 506 -24.65 9.86 38.87
C LYS A 506 -24.48 8.37 39.15
N GLU A 507 -23.38 7.99 39.79
CA GLU A 507 -23.18 6.62 40.29
C GLU A 507 -24.23 6.23 41.33
N ARG A 508 -24.56 7.14 42.25
CA ARG A 508 -25.63 6.92 43.24
C ARG A 508 -27.00 6.79 42.58
N GLN A 509 -27.29 7.63 41.58
CA GLN A 509 -28.54 7.54 40.79
C GLN A 509 -28.66 6.20 40.05
N LEU A 510 -27.56 5.71 39.46
CA LEU A 510 -27.53 4.38 38.82
C LEU A 510 -27.72 3.27 39.85
N GLN A 511 -27.13 3.41 41.04
CA GLN A 511 -27.26 2.44 42.13
C GLN A 511 -28.67 2.36 42.70
N GLN A 512 -29.37 3.49 42.76
CA GLN A 512 -30.77 3.59 43.19
C GLN A 512 -31.77 3.20 42.09
N GLY A 513 -31.30 2.99 40.85
CA GLY A 513 -32.15 2.71 39.70
C GLY A 513 -32.95 3.91 39.19
N GLU A 514 -32.56 5.14 39.54
CA GLU A 514 -33.19 6.38 39.08
C GLU A 514 -32.84 6.71 37.63
N ILE A 515 -31.67 6.26 37.16
CA ILE A 515 -31.21 6.40 35.77
C ILE A 515 -30.87 5.03 35.20
N SER A 516 -31.07 4.85 33.89
CA SER A 516 -30.68 3.63 33.20
C SER A 516 -29.17 3.60 32.86
N VAL A 517 -28.65 2.43 32.51
CA VAL A 517 -27.25 2.32 32.03
C VAL A 517 -27.07 3.14 30.76
N ARG A 518 -28.08 3.17 29.89
CA ARG A 518 -28.11 4.02 28.68
C ARG A 518 -28.00 5.51 29.01
N GLU A 519 -28.74 5.99 30.00
CA GLU A 519 -28.67 7.39 30.44
C GLU A 519 -27.33 7.75 31.08
N PHE A 520 -26.76 6.82 31.85
CA PHE A 520 -25.44 7.00 32.45
C PHE A 520 -24.33 7.03 31.38
N VAL A 521 -24.40 6.15 30.37
CA VAL A 521 -23.50 6.18 29.19
C VAL A 521 -23.66 7.50 28.41
N ARG A 522 -24.89 7.97 28.20
CA ARG A 522 -25.17 9.26 27.54
C ARG A 522 -24.53 10.43 28.29
N PHE A 523 -24.62 10.43 29.61
CA PHE A 523 -23.99 11.44 30.46
C PHE A 523 -22.46 11.41 30.33
N LEU A 524 -21.84 10.23 30.42
CA LEU A 524 -20.38 10.10 30.30
C LEU A 524 -19.86 10.51 28.92
N ALA A 525 -20.53 10.11 27.84
CA ALA A 525 -20.16 10.51 26.49
C ALA A 525 -20.31 12.02 26.24
N SER A 526 -21.28 12.66 26.92
CA SER A 526 -21.53 14.11 26.82
C SER A 526 -20.67 14.95 27.77
N SER A 527 -19.83 14.31 28.60
CA SER A 527 -18.98 15.01 29.56
C SER A 527 -17.83 15.76 28.88
N SER A 528 -17.36 16.85 29.50
CA SER A 528 -16.16 17.57 29.06
C SER A 528 -14.92 16.66 29.05
N GLN A 529 -14.84 15.71 29.99
CA GLN A 529 -13.77 14.74 30.10
C GLN A 529 -13.67 13.83 28.87
N TYR A 530 -14.81 13.36 28.35
CA TYR A 530 -14.86 12.57 27.12
C TYR A 530 -14.47 13.42 25.90
N ALA A 531 -14.97 14.67 25.85
CA ALA A 531 -14.71 15.59 24.75
C ALA A 531 -13.22 15.95 24.63
N GLU A 532 -12.55 16.26 25.74
CA GLU A 532 -11.12 16.57 25.74
C GLU A 532 -10.26 15.39 25.28
N ARG A 533 -10.65 14.19 25.68
CA ARG A 533 -9.87 12.97 25.43
C ARG A 533 -10.01 12.47 23.99
N PHE A 534 -11.23 12.41 23.45
CA PHE A 534 -11.49 11.73 22.18
C PHE A 534 -11.94 12.64 21.04
N LEU A 535 -12.46 13.83 21.35
CA LEU A 535 -13.08 14.71 20.34
C LEU A 535 -12.19 15.91 19.97
N SER A 536 -11.57 16.58 20.95
CA SER A 536 -10.69 17.74 20.68
C SER A 536 -9.28 17.34 20.27
N SER A 537 -8.78 16.22 20.79
CA SER A 537 -7.42 15.73 20.57
C SER A 537 -7.21 15.02 19.23
N TYR A 538 -8.28 14.73 18.48
CA TYR A 538 -8.21 13.90 17.28
C TYR A 538 -8.97 14.51 16.09
N PRO A 539 -8.54 14.21 14.84
CA PRO A 539 -9.28 14.58 13.66
C PRO A 539 -10.69 13.98 13.66
N ARG A 540 -11.62 14.69 13.01
CA ARG A 540 -13.05 14.36 12.99
C ARG A 540 -13.38 12.91 12.60
N SER A 541 -12.65 12.34 11.65
CA SER A 541 -12.83 10.95 11.22
C SER A 541 -12.50 9.94 12.33
N LYS A 542 -11.45 10.22 13.12
CA LYS A 542 -11.06 9.40 14.27
C LYS A 542 -11.99 9.62 15.46
N ALA A 543 -12.43 10.85 15.69
CA ALA A 543 -13.46 11.16 16.70
C ALA A 543 -14.75 10.36 16.43
N LEU A 544 -15.16 10.24 15.17
CA LEU A 544 -16.32 9.44 14.77
C LEU A 544 -16.10 7.93 15.01
N GLU A 545 -14.92 7.40 14.65
CA GLU A 545 -14.56 6.00 14.91
C GLU A 545 -14.61 5.68 16.41
N PHE A 546 -14.13 6.60 17.27
CA PHE A 546 -14.24 6.47 18.72
C PHE A 546 -15.69 6.44 19.19
N LEU A 547 -16.54 7.37 18.76
CA LEU A 547 -17.96 7.36 19.12
C LEU A 547 -18.64 6.03 18.78
N PHE A 548 -18.41 5.51 17.58
CA PHE A 548 -18.92 4.21 17.14
C PHE A 548 -18.38 3.04 17.97
N ARG A 549 -17.08 3.08 18.29
CA ARG A 549 -16.43 2.03 19.07
C ARG A 549 -16.87 2.02 20.54
N HIS A 550 -17.01 3.17 21.17
CA HIS A 550 -17.40 3.29 22.58
C HIS A 550 -18.89 3.01 22.80
N LEU A 551 -19.75 3.56 21.94
CA LEU A 551 -21.21 3.49 22.12
C LEU A 551 -21.83 2.27 21.42
N LEU A 552 -21.35 1.90 20.23
CA LEU A 552 -21.88 0.78 19.46
C LEU A 552 -20.94 -0.43 19.47
N GLY A 553 -19.72 -0.34 19.99
CA GLY A 553 -18.81 -1.49 20.03
C GLY A 553 -18.29 -1.94 18.66
N ARG A 554 -18.51 -1.18 17.59
CA ARG A 554 -18.09 -1.50 16.21
C ARG A 554 -17.50 -0.28 15.50
N ALA A 555 -16.93 -0.48 14.31
CA ALA A 555 -16.57 0.63 13.42
C ALA A 555 -17.77 1.05 12.54
N PRO A 556 -17.75 2.27 11.95
CA PRO A 556 -18.71 2.67 10.92
C PRO A 556 -18.73 1.68 9.76
N ALA A 557 -19.92 1.27 9.31
CA ALA A 557 -20.10 0.19 8.35
C ALA A 557 -20.15 0.68 6.89
N THR A 558 -20.66 1.89 6.65
CA THR A 558 -20.87 2.46 5.32
C THR A 558 -20.41 3.91 5.21
N VAL A 559 -20.08 4.35 3.99
CA VAL A 559 -19.73 5.76 3.71
C VAL A 559 -20.92 6.70 3.96
N ALA A 560 -22.14 6.24 3.72
CA ALA A 560 -23.35 7.01 4.00
C ALA A 560 -23.52 7.30 5.51
N GLU A 561 -23.27 6.29 6.36
CA GLU A 561 -23.27 6.44 7.81
C GLU A 561 -22.22 7.45 8.27
N ILE A 562 -21.02 7.40 7.69
CA ILE A 562 -19.96 8.38 7.97
C ILE A 562 -20.40 9.80 7.60
N GLN A 563 -21.04 9.99 6.45
CA GLN A 563 -21.51 11.32 6.01
C GLN A 563 -22.62 11.85 6.91
N GLN A 564 -23.60 11.01 7.25
CA GLN A 564 -24.73 11.38 8.12
C GLN A 564 -24.25 11.84 9.50
N TYR A 565 -23.39 11.05 10.15
CA TYR A 565 -22.91 11.41 11.49
C TYR A 565 -21.89 12.54 11.47
N ASN A 566 -21.19 12.76 10.36
CA ASN A 566 -20.44 14.00 10.18
C ASN A 566 -21.37 15.21 10.14
N GLN A 567 -22.49 15.17 9.40
CA GLN A 567 -23.45 16.29 9.41
C GLN A 567 -24.04 16.55 10.81
N LEU A 568 -24.30 15.49 11.58
CA LEU A 568 -24.76 15.63 12.97
C LEU A 568 -23.70 16.24 13.89
N LEU A 569 -22.42 15.92 13.67
CA LEU A 569 -21.32 16.56 14.37
C LEU A 569 -21.19 18.06 14.03
N ASP A 570 -21.63 18.52 12.85
CA ASP A 570 -21.66 19.96 12.51
C ASP A 570 -22.72 20.71 13.33
N GLN A 571 -23.81 20.02 13.67
CA GLN A 571 -24.89 20.56 14.50
C GLN A 571 -24.53 20.54 16.00
N GLY A 572 -23.54 19.72 16.37
CA GLY A 572 -22.99 19.64 17.72
C GLY A 572 -22.72 18.20 18.16
N VAL A 573 -21.72 18.03 19.03
CA VAL A 573 -21.31 16.72 19.57
C VAL A 573 -22.47 15.99 20.26
N SER A 574 -23.27 16.71 21.04
CA SER A 574 -24.42 16.14 21.76
C SER A 574 -25.49 15.59 20.80
N SER A 575 -25.66 16.19 19.62
CA SER A 575 -26.59 15.70 18.60
C SER A 575 -26.17 14.34 18.07
N ALA A 576 -24.88 14.17 17.75
CA ALA A 576 -24.33 12.90 17.28
C ALA A 576 -24.40 11.79 18.35
N ILE A 577 -24.12 12.13 19.62
CA ILE A 577 -24.20 11.18 20.74
C ILE A 577 -25.64 10.71 20.96
N ASN A 578 -26.60 11.64 21.00
CA ASN A 578 -28.01 11.31 21.15
C ASN A 578 -28.49 10.45 19.99
N ALA A 579 -28.13 10.80 18.75
CA ALA A 579 -28.47 9.99 17.58
C ALA A 579 -27.87 8.57 17.58
N LEU A 580 -26.70 8.35 18.20
CA LEU A 580 -26.10 7.02 18.35
C LEU A 580 -26.79 6.21 19.45
N ILE A 581 -27.04 6.82 20.60
CA ILE A 581 -27.65 6.16 21.76
C ILE A 581 -29.15 5.91 21.55
N ASP A 582 -29.81 6.74 20.76
CA ASP A 582 -31.23 6.63 20.40
C ASP A 582 -31.46 5.84 19.11
N SER A 583 -30.39 5.29 18.52
CA SER A 583 -30.50 4.41 17.36
C SER A 583 -31.22 3.10 17.71
N SER A 584 -31.94 2.55 16.73
CA SER A 584 -32.56 1.23 16.85
C SER A 584 -31.54 0.12 17.10
N GLU A 585 -30.29 0.31 16.63
CA GLU A 585 -29.20 -0.62 16.86
C GLU A 585 -28.76 -0.63 18.33
N TYR A 586 -28.61 0.54 18.96
CA TYR A 586 -28.28 0.61 20.38
C TYR A 586 -29.36 -0.08 21.23
N ALA A 587 -30.63 0.19 20.93
CA ALA A 587 -31.77 -0.44 21.61
C ALA A 587 -31.81 -1.96 21.44
N GLN A 588 -31.49 -2.47 20.24
CA GLN A 588 -31.52 -3.91 19.95
C GLN A 588 -30.44 -4.70 20.70
N TYR A 589 -29.23 -4.14 20.83
CA TYR A 589 -28.08 -4.87 21.37
C TYR A 589 -27.80 -4.58 22.84
N PHE A 590 -28.07 -3.36 23.29
CA PHE A 590 -27.77 -2.94 24.67
C PHE A 590 -29.03 -2.62 25.48
N GLY A 591 -30.08 -2.11 24.83
CA GLY A 591 -31.30 -1.69 25.53
C GLY A 591 -31.01 -0.62 26.60
N GLU A 592 -31.72 -0.69 27.72
CA GLU A 592 -31.56 0.27 28.84
C GLU A 592 -30.53 -0.18 29.90
N ASP A 593 -30.27 -1.49 29.99
CA ASP A 593 -29.64 -2.10 31.16
C ASP A 593 -28.26 -2.73 30.88
N VAL A 594 -27.84 -2.84 29.62
CA VAL A 594 -26.60 -3.52 29.24
C VAL A 594 -25.51 -2.51 28.93
N VAL A 595 -24.32 -2.76 29.47
CA VAL A 595 -23.13 -1.95 29.20
C VAL A 595 -22.65 -2.22 27.77
N PRO A 596 -22.33 -1.18 26.97
CA PRO A 596 -21.75 -1.40 25.64
C PRO A 596 -20.50 -2.28 25.71
N TYR A 597 -20.34 -3.15 24.72
CA TYR A 597 -19.20 -4.06 24.63
C TYR A 597 -18.72 -4.17 23.19
N HIS A 598 -17.47 -4.56 22.98
CA HIS A 598 -16.93 -4.76 21.63
C HIS A 598 -17.69 -5.86 20.89
N ARG A 599 -18.26 -5.49 19.74
CA ARG A 599 -19.00 -6.35 18.84
C ARG A 599 -18.18 -6.61 17.60
N PHE A 600 -18.08 -7.88 17.22
CA PHE A 600 -17.45 -8.30 15.97
C PHE A 600 -18.55 -8.66 14.97
N PRO A 601 -18.90 -7.76 14.05
CA PRO A 601 -19.86 -8.08 13.00
C PRO A 601 -19.39 -9.31 12.19
N SER A 602 -20.32 -10.19 11.82
CA SER A 602 -20.04 -11.41 11.06
C SER A 602 -19.59 -11.16 9.61
N LEU A 603 -19.84 -9.96 9.07
CA LEU A 603 -19.34 -9.53 7.77
C LEU A 603 -18.31 -8.40 7.95
N PRO A 604 -17.25 -8.34 7.13
CA PRO A 604 -16.27 -7.27 7.21
C PRO A 604 -16.88 -5.92 6.80
N ALA A 605 -16.37 -4.84 7.40
CA ALA A 605 -16.72 -3.46 7.02
C ALA A 605 -16.54 -3.28 5.49
N GLY A 606 -17.57 -2.75 4.82
CA GLY A 606 -17.63 -2.61 3.36
C GLY A 606 -18.50 -3.63 2.62
N ASN A 607 -18.98 -4.71 3.26
CA ASN A 607 -19.80 -5.75 2.61
C ASN A 607 -21.09 -6.11 3.39
N TYR A 608 -21.79 -5.13 3.97
CA TYR A 608 -23.11 -5.35 4.58
C TYR A 608 -24.25 -4.95 3.66
N LEU A 609 -25.09 -5.93 3.28
CA LEU A 609 -26.54 -5.97 2.95
C LEU A 609 -27.33 -4.75 2.41
N GLY A 610 -26.70 -3.64 2.05
CA GLY A 610 -27.30 -2.54 1.30
C GLY A 610 -27.11 -2.66 -0.22
N SER A 611 -26.38 -3.68 -0.69
CA SER A 611 -26.13 -3.96 -2.12
C SER A 611 -26.97 -5.11 -2.69
N VAL A 612 -27.86 -5.72 -1.89
CA VAL A 612 -28.92 -6.58 -2.42
C VAL A 612 -30.14 -5.70 -2.62
N LYS A 613 -30.36 -5.26 -3.86
CA LYS A 613 -31.65 -4.67 -4.25
C LYS A 613 -32.74 -5.67 -3.86
N ALA A 614 -33.69 -5.24 -3.04
CA ALA A 614 -34.98 -5.90 -3.01
C ALA A 614 -35.52 -5.89 -4.45
N ALA A 615 -35.83 -7.06 -4.98
CA ALA A 615 -36.64 -7.14 -6.19
C ALA A 615 -37.95 -6.39 -5.91
N PRO A 616 -38.49 -5.60 -6.85
CA PRO A 616 -39.84 -5.08 -6.70
C PRO A 616 -40.78 -6.29 -6.67
N ASP A 617 -41.45 -6.48 -5.55
CA ASP A 617 -42.45 -7.53 -5.41
C ASP A 617 -43.53 -7.35 -6.47
N ALA A 618 -43.66 -8.39 -7.30
CA ALA A 618 -44.86 -8.70 -8.02
C ALA A 618 -45.81 -9.38 -7.04
N LEU A 619 -46.81 -8.64 -6.55
CA LEU A 619 -48.24 -8.98 -6.44
C LEU A 619 -48.97 -7.91 -5.64
#